data_AF-A0A2D0YPY9-F1
#
_entry.id   AF-A0A2D0YPY9-F1
#
_cell.length_a   1.000
_cell.length_b   1.000
_cell.length_c   1.000
_cell.angle_alpha   90.00
_cell.angle_beta   90.00
_cell.angle_gamma   90.00
#
_symmetry.space_group_name_H-M   'P 1'
#
loop_
_entity.id
_entity.type
_entity.pdbx_description
1 polymer ?
#
loop_
_entity_poly.entity_id
_entity_poly.type
_entity_poly.pdbx_seq_one_letter_code
_entity_poly.pdbx_strand_id
1 'polypeptide(L)'
;PAVVMKRIRERFINHPDFQPAVIKNVSSACEGLCKWVRAMEVYDRVAKVVAPKRERLREAEGLLDIQLQKLNTKRAELKTLMDRLQALKDEFEEMNNRKKELEDNIEICSQKLIRAEKLISGLGGEKERWTEAARLL
;
A
#
# COMPACT_ATOMS: atom_id res chain seq x y z
N PRO A 1 -48.48 -11.26 4.82
CA PRO A 1 -47.76 -12.03 3.75
C PRO A 1 -47.50 -13.50 4.10
N ALA A 2 -46.92 -13.81 5.27
CA ALA A 2 -46.58 -15.19 5.67
C ALA A 2 -47.78 -16.15 5.74
N VAL A 3 -48.93 -15.67 6.24
CA VAL A 3 -50.19 -16.44 6.31
C VAL A 3 -50.71 -16.82 4.92
N VAL A 4 -50.57 -15.90 3.94
CA VAL A 4 -51.00 -16.13 2.56
C VAL A 4 -50.12 -17.19 1.89
N MET A 5 -48.80 -17.10 2.03
CA MET A 5 -47.86 -18.08 1.47
C MET A 5 -48.02 -19.47 2.10
N LYS A 6 -48.29 -19.53 3.41
CA LYS A 6 -48.61 -20.78 4.10
C LYS A 6 -49.85 -21.44 3.49
N ARG A 7 -50.94 -20.67 3.32
CA ARG A 7 -52.19 -21.15 2.71
C ARG A 7 -51.98 -21.62 1.26
N ILE A 8 -51.18 -20.89 0.47
CA ILE A 8 -50.84 -21.26 -0.91
C ILE A 8 -50.13 -22.63 -0.93
N ARG A 9 -49.13 -22.82 -0.06
CA ARG A 9 -48.35 -24.07 0.02
C ARG A 9 -49.20 -25.27 0.45
N GLU A 10 -50.02 -25.09 1.48
CA GLU A 10 -50.83 -26.17 2.05
C GLU A 10 -51.98 -26.59 1.14
N ARG A 11 -52.64 -25.62 0.47
CA ARG A 11 -53.88 -25.90 -0.28
C ARG A 11 -53.70 -26.06 -1.78
N PHE A 12 -52.69 -25.42 -2.38
CA PHE A 12 -52.63 -25.30 -3.84
C PHE A 12 -51.37 -25.93 -4.45
N ILE A 13 -50.16 -25.72 -3.90
CA ILE A 13 -48.92 -26.14 -4.56
C ILE A 13 -48.84 -27.66 -4.84
N ASN A 14 -49.32 -28.47 -3.89
CA ASN A 14 -49.35 -29.93 -3.99
C ASN A 14 -50.65 -30.48 -4.60
N HIS A 15 -51.61 -29.63 -4.94
CA HIS A 15 -52.88 -30.07 -5.50
C HIS A 15 -52.66 -30.60 -6.94
N PRO A 16 -53.19 -31.78 -7.30
CA PRO A 16 -53.01 -32.37 -8.63
C PRO A 16 -53.59 -31.50 -9.75
N ASP A 17 -54.69 -30.80 -9.48
CA ASP A 17 -55.31 -29.90 -10.46
C ASP A 17 -54.60 -28.54 -10.59
N PHE A 18 -53.70 -28.19 -9.65
CA PHE A 18 -52.95 -26.95 -9.67
C PHE A 18 -51.54 -27.14 -10.25
N GLN A 19 -51.46 -27.92 -11.33
CA GLN A 19 -50.24 -28.13 -12.10
C GLN A 19 -50.34 -27.36 -13.42
N PRO A 20 -49.28 -26.65 -13.85
CA PRO A 20 -49.32 -25.87 -15.09
C PRO A 20 -49.75 -26.70 -16.31
N ALA A 21 -49.30 -27.95 -16.41
CA ALA A 21 -49.68 -28.86 -17.49
C ALA A 21 -51.17 -29.22 -17.50
N VAL A 22 -51.80 -29.31 -16.33
CA VAL A 22 -53.24 -29.62 -16.20
C VAL A 22 -54.06 -28.36 -16.53
N ILE A 23 -53.68 -27.21 -15.97
CA ILE A 23 -54.39 -25.93 -16.18
C ILE A 23 -54.29 -25.47 -17.64
N LYS A 24 -53.18 -25.77 -18.33
CA LYS A 24 -53.00 -25.46 -19.75
C LYS A 24 -54.12 -26.01 -20.63
N ASN A 25 -54.65 -27.19 -20.30
CA ASN A 25 -55.74 -27.82 -21.05
C ASN A 25 -57.07 -27.05 -20.94
N VAL A 26 -57.21 -26.19 -19.92
CA VAL A 26 -58.38 -25.33 -19.71
C VAL A 26 -58.13 -23.93 -20.27
N SER A 27 -56.96 -23.34 -19.97
CA SER A 27 -56.60 -21.99 -20.44
C SER A 27 -55.10 -21.73 -20.38
N SER A 28 -54.53 -21.28 -21.50
CA SER A 28 -53.12 -20.87 -21.59
C SER A 28 -52.80 -19.62 -20.75
N ALA A 29 -53.74 -18.67 -20.62
CA ALA A 29 -53.56 -17.52 -19.75
C ALA A 29 -53.50 -17.94 -18.26
N CYS A 30 -54.35 -18.90 -17.86
CA CYS A 30 -54.36 -19.44 -16.51
C CYS A 30 -53.11 -20.28 -16.20
N GLU A 31 -52.51 -20.94 -17.21
CA GLU A 31 -51.21 -21.62 -17.07
C GLU A 31 -50.12 -20.63 -16.60
N GLY A 32 -50.05 -19.45 -17.21
CA GLY A 32 -49.10 -18.40 -16.84
C GLY A 32 -49.24 -17.96 -15.38
N LEU A 33 -50.48 -17.77 -14.92
CA LEU A 33 -50.77 -17.44 -13.52
C LEU A 33 -50.36 -18.58 -12.56
N CYS A 34 -50.63 -19.83 -12.91
CA CYS A 34 -50.20 -20.98 -12.11
C CYS A 34 -48.67 -21.03 -11.96
N LYS A 35 -47.94 -20.85 -13.06
CA LYS A 35 -46.47 -20.78 -13.06
C LYS A 35 -45.97 -19.64 -12.17
N TRP A 36 -46.56 -18.46 -12.30
CA TRP A 36 -46.17 -17.30 -11.50
C TRP A 36 -46.38 -17.53 -9.99
N VAL A 37 -47.53 -18.06 -9.58
CA VAL A 37 -47.80 -18.37 -8.15
C VAL A 37 -46.80 -19.39 -7.60
N ARG A 38 -46.47 -20.44 -8.37
CA ARG A 38 -45.46 -21.44 -7.98
C ARG A 38 -44.07 -20.83 -7.88
N ALA A 39 -43.70 -19.95 -8.82
CA ALA A 39 -42.43 -19.22 -8.78
C ALA A 39 -42.34 -18.29 -7.55
N MET A 40 -43.43 -17.60 -7.21
CA MET A 40 -43.50 -16.76 -6.01
C MET A 40 -43.34 -17.56 -4.72
N GLU A 41 -43.88 -18.79 -4.67
CA GLU A 41 -43.66 -19.69 -3.52
C GLU A 41 -42.20 -20.11 -3.38
N VAL A 42 -41.58 -20.53 -4.48
CA VAL A 42 -40.16 -20.90 -4.50
C VAL A 42 -39.30 -19.70 -4.09
N TYR A 43 -39.60 -18.50 -4.61
CA TYR A 43 -38.92 -17.27 -4.24
C TYR A 43 -39.04 -16.98 -2.75
N ASP A 44 -40.24 -17.04 -2.14
CA ASP A 44 -40.41 -16.82 -0.69
C ASP A 44 -39.55 -17.78 0.15
N ARG A 45 -39.48 -19.05 -0.24
CA ARG A 45 -38.66 -20.05 0.45
C ARG A 45 -37.17 -19.73 0.34
N VAL A 46 -36.70 -19.45 -0.88
CA VAL A 46 -35.28 -19.17 -1.14
C VAL A 46 -34.86 -17.84 -0.54
N ALA A 47 -35.69 -16.80 -0.64
CA ALA A 47 -35.41 -15.47 -0.09
C ALA A 47 -35.16 -15.51 1.42
N LYS A 48 -35.87 -16.36 2.17
CA LYS A 48 -35.64 -16.54 3.62
C LYS A 48 -34.28 -17.15 3.95
N VAL A 49 -33.75 -18.01 3.08
CA VAL A 49 -32.41 -18.61 3.24
C VAL A 49 -31.31 -17.66 2.76
N VAL A 50 -31.60 -16.88 1.72
CA VAL A 50 -30.65 -15.95 1.09
C VAL A 50 -30.52 -14.64 1.86
N ALA A 51 -31.60 -14.12 2.44
CA ALA A 51 -31.58 -12.87 3.22
C ALA A 51 -30.49 -12.84 4.32
N PRO A 52 -30.37 -13.85 5.22
CA PRO A 52 -29.31 -13.85 6.22
C PRO A 52 -27.90 -14.07 5.63
N LYS A 53 -27.79 -14.60 4.41
CA LYS A 53 -26.49 -14.69 3.71
C LYS A 53 -26.08 -13.34 3.14
N ARG A 54 -27.03 -12.60 2.55
CA ARG A 54 -26.78 -11.25 2.03
C ARG A 54 -26.42 -10.28 3.14
N GLU A 55 -27.05 -10.40 4.30
CA GLU A 55 -26.71 -9.55 5.44
C GLU A 55 -25.29 -9.82 5.95
N ARG A 56 -24.93 -11.09 6.15
CA ARG A 56 -23.56 -11.47 6.53
C ARG A 56 -22.52 -11.06 5.49
N LEU A 57 -22.86 -11.13 4.20
CA LEU A 57 -21.98 -10.66 3.14
C LEU A 57 -21.75 -9.15 3.28
N ARG A 58 -22.82 -8.36 3.46
CA ARG A 58 -22.75 -6.90 3.63
C ARG A 58 -21.90 -6.51 4.84
N GLU A 59 -22.04 -7.23 5.96
CA GLU A 59 -21.22 -7.02 7.16
C GLU A 59 -19.74 -7.33 6.88
N ALA A 60 -19.44 -8.46 6.23
CA ALA A 60 -18.08 -8.86 5.89
C ALA A 60 -17.41 -7.90 4.89
N GLU A 61 -18.14 -7.45 3.87
CA GLU A 61 -17.68 -6.46 2.90
C GLU A 61 -17.41 -5.10 3.57
N GLY A 62 -18.28 -4.68 4.49
CA GLY A 62 -18.06 -3.46 5.28
C GLY A 62 -16.82 -3.55 6.17
N LEU A 63 -16.59 -4.70 6.83
CA LEU A 63 -15.36 -4.92 7.59
C LEU A 63 -14.13 -4.91 6.70
N LEU A 64 -14.20 -5.56 5.54
CA LEU A 64 -13.10 -5.61 4.57
C LEU A 64 -12.72 -4.20 4.11
N ASP A 65 -13.69 -3.34 3.78
CA ASP A 65 -13.43 -1.95 3.36
C ASP A 65 -12.68 -1.17 4.45
N ILE A 66 -13.14 -1.27 5.71
CA ILE A 66 -12.46 -0.64 6.85
C ILE A 66 -11.02 -1.14 6.99
N GLN A 67 -10.76 -2.45 6.84
CA GLN A 67 -9.40 -3.00 6.94
C GLN A 67 -8.52 -2.56 5.76
N LEU A 68 -9.06 -2.48 4.55
CA LEU A 68 -8.34 -2.01 3.37
C LEU A 68 -7.96 -0.54 3.50
N GLN A 69 -8.86 0.30 4.00
CA GLN A 69 -8.56 1.70 4.30
C GLN A 69 -7.41 1.82 5.31
N LYS A 70 -7.48 1.08 6.43
CA LYS A 70 -6.40 1.06 7.44
C LYS A 70 -5.07 0.58 6.86
N LEU A 71 -5.09 -0.48 6.06
CA LEU A 71 -3.90 -1.03 5.41
C LEU A 71 -3.27 -0.01 4.47
N ASN A 72 -4.07 0.68 3.66
CA ASN A 72 -3.58 1.68 2.72
C ASN A 72 -2.99 2.90 3.44
N THR A 73 -3.62 3.36 4.53
CA THR A 73 -3.05 4.40 5.38
C THR A 73 -1.69 3.98 5.93
N LYS A 74 -1.56 2.76 6.47
CA LYS A 74 -0.27 2.26 6.97
C LYS A 74 0.79 2.08 5.90
N ARG A 75 0.41 1.66 4.69
CA ARG A 75 1.32 1.60 3.54
C ARG A 75 1.81 2.99 3.13
N ALA A 76 0.95 4.00 3.14
CA ALA A 76 1.32 5.38 2.82
C ALA A 76 2.26 5.98 3.88
N GLU A 77 1.97 5.76 5.16
CA GLU A 77 2.86 6.13 6.28
C GLU A 77 4.24 5.47 6.11
N LEU A 78 4.26 4.15 5.86
CA LEU A 78 5.51 3.40 5.66
C LEU A 78 6.32 3.94 4.49
N LYS A 79 5.68 4.21 3.34
CA LYS A 79 6.35 4.79 2.17
C LYS A 79 7.01 6.12 2.53
N THR A 80 6.30 6.99 3.23
CA THR A 80 6.82 8.30 3.66
C THR A 80 8.05 8.14 4.56
N LEU A 81 8.03 7.17 5.48
CA LEU A 81 9.17 6.88 6.35
C LEU A 81 10.36 6.32 5.57
N MET A 82 10.13 5.40 4.63
CA MET A 82 11.18 4.85 3.79
C MET A 82 11.83 5.92 2.90
N ASP A 83 11.03 6.80 2.30
CA ASP A 83 11.52 7.92 1.48
C ASP A 83 12.41 8.86 2.32
N ARG A 84 11.98 9.20 3.55
CA ARG A 84 12.78 10.02 4.48
C ARG A 84 14.07 9.32 4.92
N LEU A 85 14.00 8.03 5.22
CA LEU A 85 15.17 7.24 5.60
C LEU A 85 16.19 7.20 4.47
N GLN A 86 15.72 7.05 3.23
CA GLN A 86 16.62 7.05 2.07
C GLN A 86 17.29 8.41 1.90
N ALA A 87 16.53 9.51 1.95
CA ALA A 87 17.10 10.86 1.87
C ALA A 87 18.16 11.12 2.96
N LEU A 88 17.90 10.68 4.20
CA LEU A 88 18.86 10.83 5.30
C LEU A 88 20.13 9.99 5.08
N LYS A 89 20.00 8.79 4.50
CA LYS A 89 21.16 7.97 4.14
C LYS A 89 22.00 8.62 3.04
N ASP A 90 21.34 9.18 2.04
CA ASP A 90 22.02 9.86 0.93
C ASP A 90 22.79 11.09 1.45
N GLU A 91 22.15 11.91 2.30
CA GLU A 91 22.81 13.06 2.96
C GLU A 91 23.96 12.63 3.86
N PHE A 92 23.80 11.54 4.61
CA PHE A 92 24.84 11.01 5.47
C PHE A 92 26.09 10.58 4.67
N GLU A 93 25.88 9.85 3.56
CA GLU A 93 26.98 9.45 2.66
C GLU A 93 27.66 10.67 2.02
N GLU A 94 26.90 11.68 1.57
CA GLU A 94 27.46 12.92 1.04
C GLU A 94 28.33 13.64 2.08
N MET A 95 27.82 13.81 3.31
CA MET A 95 28.58 14.46 4.38
C MET A 95 29.82 13.66 4.78
N ASN A 96 29.74 12.33 4.77
CA ASN A 96 30.89 11.48 5.06
C ASN A 96 31.97 11.59 3.97
N ASN A 97 31.58 11.65 2.70
CA ASN A 97 32.50 11.91 1.60
C ASN A 97 33.15 13.29 1.73
N ARG A 98 32.36 14.33 2.01
CA ARG A 98 32.87 15.70 2.21
C ARG A 98 33.82 15.78 3.41
N LYS A 99 33.51 15.08 4.50
CA LYS A 99 34.41 14.98 5.65
C LYS A 99 35.75 14.37 5.22
N LYS A 100 35.73 13.26 4.49
CA LYS A 100 36.95 12.61 4.00
C LYS A 100 37.78 13.52 3.10
N GLU A 101 37.14 14.22 2.15
CA GLU A 101 37.83 15.20 1.31
C GLU A 101 38.49 16.32 2.12
N LEU A 102 37.85 16.80 3.18
CA LEU A 102 38.43 17.81 4.06
C LEU A 102 39.61 17.25 4.86
N GLU A 103 39.50 16.02 5.37
CA GLU A 103 40.60 15.32 6.06
C GLU A 103 41.82 15.16 5.12
N ASP A 104 41.60 14.71 3.89
CA ASP A 104 42.65 14.56 2.86
C ASP A 104 43.30 15.92 2.53
N ASN A 105 42.51 16.99 2.40
CA ASN A 105 43.01 18.33 2.14
C ASN A 105 43.84 18.90 3.31
N ILE A 106 43.42 18.63 4.55
CA ILE A 106 44.16 19.01 5.75
C ILE A 106 45.52 18.30 5.77
N GLU A 107 45.56 17.00 5.46
CA GLU A 107 46.80 16.24 5.40
C GLU A 107 47.77 16.82 4.35
N ILE A 108 47.28 17.07 3.14
CA ILE A 108 48.09 17.65 2.06
C ILE A 108 48.63 19.03 2.45
N CYS A 109 47.79 19.87 3.06
CA CYS A 109 48.20 21.21 3.50
C CYS A 109 49.27 21.14 4.59
N SER A 110 49.10 20.26 5.58
CA SER A 110 50.08 20.00 6.64
C SER A 110 51.43 19.56 6.06
N GLN A 111 51.43 18.61 5.12
CA GLN A 111 52.66 18.18 4.45
C GLN A 111 53.34 19.32 3.66
N LYS A 112 52.56 20.18 2.99
CA LYS A 112 53.08 21.36 2.29
C LYS A 112 53.71 22.37 3.25
N LEU A 113 53.09 22.63 4.40
CA LEU A 113 53.63 23.51 5.45
C LEU A 113 54.98 23.00 5.95
N ILE A 114 55.08 21.71 6.28
CA ILE A 114 56.34 21.09 6.75
C ILE A 114 57.45 21.23 5.68
N ARG A 115 57.12 21.03 4.40
CA ARG A 115 58.10 21.18 3.31
C ARG A 115 58.54 22.63 3.15
N ALA A 116 57.61 23.59 3.23
CA ALA A 116 57.92 25.01 3.14
C ALA A 116 58.81 25.47 4.29
N GLU A 117 58.53 25.04 5.51
CA GLU A 117 59.34 25.33 6.70
C GLU A 117 60.78 24.82 6.53
N LYS A 118 60.95 23.58 6.07
CA LYS A 118 62.28 23.01 5.76
C LYS A 118 63.01 23.82 4.70
N LEU A 119 62.32 24.26 3.64
CA LEU A 119 62.92 25.06 2.57
C LEU A 119 63.37 26.43 3.09
N ILE A 120 62.54 27.11 3.89
CA ILE A 120 62.86 28.40 4.50
C ILE A 120 64.07 28.28 5.43
N SER A 121 64.10 27.25 6.28
CA SER A 121 65.24 27.00 7.17
C SER A 121 66.53 26.73 6.40
N GLY A 122 66.47 25.89 5.35
CA GLY A 122 67.63 25.58 4.51
C GLY A 122 68.16 26.81 3.75
N LEU A 123 67.27 27.56 3.09
CA LEU A 123 67.63 28.77 2.35
C LEU A 123 68.14 29.90 3.25
N GLY A 124 67.62 29.99 4.49
CA GLY A 124 68.13 30.94 5.49
C GLY A 124 69.61 30.71 5.80
N GLY A 125 70.00 29.45 6.02
CA GLY A 125 71.39 29.08 6.24
C GLY A 125 72.29 29.30 5.01
N GLU A 126 71.78 29.04 3.79
CA GLU A 126 72.51 29.34 2.55
C GLU A 126 72.72 30.85 2.35
N LYS A 127 71.70 31.67 2.64
CA LYS A 127 71.81 33.14 2.59
C LYS A 127 72.90 33.64 3.54
N GLU A 128 72.94 33.18 4.78
CA GLU A 128 74.00 33.56 5.73
C GLU A 128 75.38 33.17 5.19
N ARG A 129 75.53 31.93 4.68
CA ARG A 129 76.77 31.47 4.05
C ARG A 129 77.22 32.36 2.90
N TRP A 130 76.34 32.71 1.98
CA TRP A 130 76.68 33.57 0.84
C TRP A 130 76.99 35.00 1.27
N THR A 131 76.30 35.51 2.29
CA THR A 131 76.55 36.86 2.83
C THR A 131 77.93 36.94 3.51
N GLU A 132 78.32 35.90 4.23
CA GLU A 132 79.63 35.82 4.87
C GLU A 132 80.76 35.63 3.85
N ALA A 133 80.55 34.76 2.85
CA ALA A 133 81.52 34.58 1.76
C ALA A 133 81.73 35.88 0.95
N ALA A 134 80.68 36.67 0.74
CA ALA A 134 80.76 37.96 0.06
C ALA A 134 81.48 39.05 0.87
N ARG A 135 81.51 38.95 2.20
CA ARG A 135 82.31 39.86 3.06
C ARG A 135 83.81 39.54 3.06
N LEU A 136 84.17 38.29 2.77
CA LEU A 136 85.55 37.81 2.74
C LEU A 136 86.25 38.05 1.39
N LEU A 137 85.52 38.61 0.41
CA LEU A 137 86.01 39.12 -0.87
C LEU A 137 86.21 40.63 -0.80
#